data_AF-M9R424-F1
#
_entry.id   AF-M9R424-F1
#
_cell.length_a   1.000
_cell.length_b   1.000
_cell.length_c   1.000
_cell.angle_alpha   90.00
_cell.angle_beta   90.00
_cell.angle_gamma   90.00
#
_symmetry.space_group_name_H-M   'P 1'
#
loop_
_entity.id
_entity.type
_entity.pdbx_description
1 polymer ?
#
loop_
_entity_poly.entity_id
_entity_poly.type
_entity_poly.pdbx_seq_one_letter_code
_entity_poly.pdbx_strand_id
1 'polypeptide(L)'
;MSHDELFIMNKVLNEYDFPPLELLHFILLQMKLARHYKGEFRITKRGTALLKSPAALFTAVIPFFLFEIDHATYSRFKDGPVGNWDVWLNVLNIEVEDGASIKQLYEVLYGVAPDDLSGWREINAFQSCVLEPLCWATCRSRSRAATNR
;
A
#
# COMPACT_ATOMS: atom_id res chain seq x y z
N MET A 1 28.37 12.39 25.73
CA MET A 1 27.60 11.51 24.84
C MET A 1 28.36 10.21 24.74
N SER A 2 27.81 9.12 25.27
CA SER A 2 28.47 7.81 25.30
C SER A 2 28.32 7.09 23.95
N HIS A 3 29.16 6.09 23.71
CA HIS A 3 29.14 5.29 22.47
C HIS A 3 27.78 4.58 22.28
N ASP A 4 27.11 4.23 23.38
CA ASP A 4 25.79 3.59 23.39
C ASP A 4 24.67 4.54 22.96
N GLU A 5 24.78 5.83 23.32
CA GLU A 5 23.82 6.86 22.89
C GLU A 5 23.93 7.13 21.38
N LEU A 6 25.15 7.08 20.82
CA LEU A 6 25.36 7.15 19.37
C LEU A 6 24.79 5.93 18.65
N PHE A 7 24.81 4.74 19.25
CA PHE A 7 24.26 3.52 18.64
C PHE A 7 22.73 3.49 18.61
N ILE A 8 22.07 4.08 19.62
CA ILE A 8 20.61 4.22 19.68
C ILE A 8 20.13 5.25 18.65
N MET A 9 20.88 6.34 18.43
CA MET A 9 20.54 7.33 17.39
C MET A 9 20.99 6.92 15.98
N ASN A 10 21.95 6.00 15.87
CA ASN A 10 22.50 5.51 14.61
C ASN A 10 22.12 4.05 14.37
N LYS A 11 20.89 3.66 14.75
CA LYS A 11 20.25 2.49 14.14
C LYS A 11 19.95 2.90 12.70
N VAL A 12 20.94 2.72 11.83
CA VAL A 12 20.79 2.80 10.37
C VAL A 12 19.64 1.85 10.05
N LEU A 13 18.46 2.43 9.82
CA LEU A 13 17.29 1.67 9.42
C LEU A 13 17.66 1.05 8.08
N ASN A 14 17.91 -0.25 8.08
CA ASN A 14 18.08 -0.98 6.84
C ASN A 14 16.71 -0.98 6.14
N GLU A 15 16.67 -0.72 4.83
CA GLU A 15 15.40 -0.59 4.11
C GLU A 15 14.55 -1.87 4.23
N TYR A 16 15.20 -3.02 4.32
CA TYR A 16 14.59 -4.34 4.57
C TYR A 16 13.88 -4.47 5.93
N ASP A 17 14.24 -3.64 6.91
CA ASP A 17 13.59 -3.62 8.23
C ASP A 17 12.36 -2.70 8.26
N PHE A 18 12.13 -1.95 7.18
CA PHE A 18 11.03 -0.99 7.06
C PHE A 18 10.34 -1.12 5.69
N PRO A 19 9.45 -2.11 5.52
CA PRO A 19 8.79 -2.41 4.24
C PRO A 19 8.15 -1.22 3.52
N PRO A 20 7.56 -0.22 4.21
CA PRO A 20 7.06 0.97 3.53
C PRO A 20 8.15 1.76 2.79
N LEU A 21 9.37 1.84 3.33
CA LEU A 21 10.50 2.52 2.68
C LEU A 21 11.08 1.68 1.55
N GLU A 22 11.19 0.36 1.73
CA GLU A 22 11.58 -0.56 0.64
C GLU A 22 10.64 -0.40 -0.57
N LEU A 23 9.33 -0.37 -0.32
CA LEU A 23 8.33 -0.19 -1.36
C LEU A 23 8.45 1.18 -2.07
N LEU A 24 8.62 2.26 -1.30
CA LEU A 24 8.85 3.59 -1.87
C LEU A 24 10.12 3.63 -2.71
N HIS A 25 11.21 3.05 -2.20
CA HIS A 25 12.47 2.93 -2.91
C HIS A 25 12.30 2.19 -4.23
N PHE A 26 11.63 1.04 -4.19
CA PHE A 26 11.32 0.23 -5.37
C PHE A 26 10.53 1.02 -6.41
N ILE A 27 9.44 1.69 -6.01
CA ILE A 27 8.60 2.52 -6.90
C ILE A 27 9.44 3.60 -7.58
N LEU A 28 10.24 4.34 -6.80
CA LEU A 28 11.06 5.42 -7.30
C LEU A 28 12.11 4.95 -8.32
N LEU A 29 12.65 3.74 -8.14
CA LEU A 29 13.55 3.11 -9.10
C LEU A 29 12.83 2.64 -10.37
N GLN A 30 11.74 1.88 -10.23
CA GLN A 30 11.00 1.33 -11.38
C GLN A 30 10.43 2.43 -12.28
N MET A 31 9.92 3.50 -11.67
CA MET A 31 9.42 4.67 -12.40
C MET A 31 10.53 5.61 -12.91
N LYS A 32 11.80 5.31 -12.62
CA LYS A 32 12.99 6.12 -12.97
C LYS A 32 12.92 7.55 -12.41
N LEU A 33 12.29 7.72 -11.26
CA LEU A 33 12.22 8.99 -10.53
C LEU A 33 13.47 9.22 -9.69
N ALA A 34 14.09 8.15 -9.23
CA ALA A 34 15.40 8.14 -8.61
C ALA A 34 16.27 7.04 -9.22
N ARG A 35 17.55 7.03 -8.85
CA ARG A 35 18.54 6.03 -9.28
C ARG A 35 19.64 5.90 -8.25
N HIS A 36 20.28 4.73 -8.24
CA HIS A 36 21.55 4.56 -7.54
C HIS A 36 22.68 5.13 -8.40
N TYR A 37 23.51 5.97 -7.80
CA TYR A 37 24.70 6.49 -8.46
C TYR A 37 25.82 6.62 -7.44
N LYS A 38 26.89 5.84 -7.62
CA LYS A 38 28.07 5.82 -6.75
C LYS A 38 27.72 5.62 -5.25
N GLY A 39 26.83 4.68 -4.96
CA GLY A 39 26.40 4.38 -3.58
C GLY A 39 25.39 5.37 -3.00
N GLU A 40 24.96 6.39 -3.76
CA GLU A 40 23.95 7.34 -3.32
C GLU A 40 22.64 7.15 -4.08
N PHE A 41 21.52 7.36 -3.38
CA PHE A 41 20.20 7.45 -3.97
C PHE A 41 19.95 8.89 -4.46
N ARG A 42 19.97 9.09 -5.79
CA ARG A 42 19.85 10.41 -6.40
C ARG A 42 18.57 10.53 -7.22
N ILE A 43 17.87 11.64 -7.05
CA ILE A 43 16.69 11.96 -7.86
C ILE A 43 17.08 12.25 -9.31
N THR A 44 16.26 11.82 -10.26
CA THR A 44 16.46 12.10 -11.68
C THR A 44 15.84 13.45 -12.05
N LYS A 45 16.20 14.01 -13.23
CA LYS A 45 15.56 15.23 -13.75
C LYS A 45 14.02 15.12 -13.80
N ARG A 46 13.51 13.93 -14.15
CA ARG A 46 12.08 13.62 -14.17
C ARG A 46 11.49 13.67 -12.75
N GLY A 47 12.13 13.02 -11.78
CA GLY A 47 11.72 13.08 -10.39
C GLY A 47 11.70 14.52 -9.86
N THR A 48 12.75 15.31 -10.14
CA THR A 48 12.81 16.73 -9.76
C THR A 48 11.70 17.56 -10.40
N ALA A 49 11.33 17.28 -11.65
CA ALA A 49 10.22 17.96 -12.30
C ALA A 49 8.88 17.67 -11.63
N LEU A 50 8.63 16.41 -11.25
CA LEU A 50 7.41 16.00 -10.54
C LEU A 50 7.33 16.56 -9.11
N LEU A 51 8.46 16.69 -8.40
CA LEU A 51 8.49 17.28 -7.06
C LEU A 51 7.95 18.73 -7.02
N LYS A 52 7.95 19.45 -8.15
CA LYS A 52 7.40 20.81 -8.22
C LYS A 52 5.88 20.86 -8.04
N SER A 53 5.19 19.73 -8.19
CA SER A 53 3.74 19.63 -8.03
C SER A 53 3.38 18.30 -7.35
N PRO A 54 2.94 18.33 -6.09
CA PRO A 54 2.46 17.14 -5.40
C PRO A 54 1.36 16.41 -6.19
N ALA A 55 0.44 17.15 -6.82
CA ALA A 55 -0.60 16.57 -7.65
C ALA A 55 -0.04 15.81 -8.87
N ALA A 56 0.98 16.36 -9.55
CA ALA A 56 1.62 15.68 -10.68
C ALA A 56 2.38 14.43 -10.23
N LEU A 57 3.02 14.49 -9.06
CA LEU A 57 3.68 13.32 -8.46
C LEU A 57 2.66 12.22 -8.14
N PHE A 58 1.56 12.54 -7.45
CA PHE A 58 0.51 11.57 -7.13
C PHE A 58 -0.15 10.99 -8.37
N THR A 59 -0.46 11.83 -9.37
CA THR A 59 -1.04 11.38 -10.65
C THR A 59 -0.12 10.40 -11.37
N ALA A 60 1.19 10.55 -11.24
CA ALA A 60 2.15 9.61 -11.84
C ALA A 60 2.31 8.33 -11.00
N VAL A 61 2.42 8.47 -9.67
CA VAL A 61 2.79 7.36 -8.76
C VAL A 61 1.60 6.45 -8.44
N ILE A 62 0.41 7.01 -8.22
CA ILE A 62 -0.77 6.22 -7.80
C ILE A 62 -1.12 5.11 -8.79
N PRO A 63 -1.19 5.35 -10.13
CA PRO A 63 -1.53 4.29 -11.07
C PRO A 63 -0.49 3.16 -11.06
N PHE A 64 0.80 3.49 -11.00
CA PHE A 64 1.86 2.50 -10.88
C PHE A 64 1.73 1.71 -9.58
N PHE A 65 1.51 2.41 -8.47
CA PHE A 65 1.36 1.80 -7.15
C PHE A 65 0.19 0.83 -7.09
N LEU A 66 -0.99 1.19 -7.63
CA LEU A 66 -2.16 0.32 -7.60
C LEU A 66 -2.06 -0.82 -8.60
N PHE A 67 -1.75 -0.52 -9.86
CA PHE A 67 -1.97 -1.48 -10.95
C PHE A 67 -0.73 -2.32 -11.31
N GLU A 68 0.47 -1.82 -11.04
CA GLU A 68 1.73 -2.48 -11.46
C GLU A 68 2.43 -3.21 -10.30
N ILE A 69 2.03 -2.95 -9.06
CA ILE A 69 2.60 -3.61 -7.88
C ILE A 69 1.73 -4.81 -7.51
N ASP A 70 2.37 -5.96 -7.37
CA ASP A 70 1.75 -7.10 -6.71
C ASP A 70 1.72 -6.88 -5.19
N HIS A 71 0.57 -6.43 -4.69
CA HIS A 71 0.36 -6.20 -3.26
C HIS A 71 0.35 -7.50 -2.43
N ALA A 72 0.20 -8.68 -3.06
CA ALA A 72 0.27 -9.96 -2.36
C ALA A 72 1.73 -10.36 -2.02
N THR A 73 2.73 -9.81 -2.73
CA THR A 73 4.15 -10.07 -2.45
C THR A 73 4.55 -9.69 -1.01
N TYR A 74 3.89 -8.67 -0.44
CA TYR A 74 4.10 -8.24 0.95
C TYR A 74 3.13 -8.89 1.95
N SER A 75 2.21 -9.73 1.47
CA SER A 75 1.32 -10.49 2.34
C SER A 75 2.08 -11.61 3.04
N ARG A 76 1.79 -11.81 4.33
CA ARG A 76 2.33 -12.92 5.12
C ARG A 76 1.93 -14.28 4.55
N PHE A 77 0.80 -14.32 3.86
CA PHE A 77 0.28 -15.50 3.18
C PHE A 77 0.42 -15.22 1.68
N LYS A 78 1.21 -16.04 0.97
CA LYS A 78 1.53 -15.86 -0.45
C LYS A 78 0.31 -15.89 -1.39
N ASP A 79 -0.87 -16.16 -0.83
CA ASP A 79 -2.13 -16.17 -1.55
C ASP A 79 -2.77 -14.78 -1.43
N GLY A 80 -2.79 -14.06 -2.55
CA GLY A 80 -3.56 -12.83 -2.69
C GLY A 80 -5.05 -13.11 -2.95
N PRO A 81 -5.92 -12.11 -2.79
CA PRO A 81 -7.32 -12.24 -3.19
C PRO A 81 -7.41 -12.53 -4.69
N VAL A 82 -8.28 -13.45 -5.08
CA VAL A 82 -8.53 -13.75 -6.50
C VAL A 82 -9.22 -12.56 -7.15
N GLY A 83 -8.80 -12.12 -8.32
CA GLY A 83 -9.48 -11.04 -9.03
C GLY A 83 -8.53 -10.10 -9.74
N ASN A 84 -9.07 -8.98 -10.22
CA ASN A 84 -8.32 -7.90 -10.83
C ASN A 84 -8.95 -6.56 -10.45
N TRP A 85 -8.17 -5.50 -10.65
CA TRP A 85 -8.57 -4.14 -10.30
C TRP A 85 -9.83 -3.66 -11.00
N ASP A 86 -10.11 -4.08 -12.23
CA ASP A 86 -11.32 -3.66 -12.94
C ASP A 86 -12.57 -4.16 -12.20
N VAL A 87 -12.58 -5.41 -11.77
CA VAL A 87 -13.70 -6.00 -11.00
C VAL A 87 -13.81 -5.32 -9.64
N TRP A 88 -12.71 -5.19 -8.91
CA TRP A 88 -12.72 -4.59 -7.58
C TRP A 88 -13.21 -3.14 -7.60
N LEU A 89 -12.70 -2.32 -8.52
CA LEU A 89 -13.10 -0.92 -8.63
C LEU A 89 -14.57 -0.79 -9.04
N ASN A 90 -15.06 -1.63 -9.96
CA ASN A 90 -16.46 -1.59 -10.36
C ASN A 90 -17.41 -1.89 -9.19
N VAL A 91 -17.12 -2.92 -8.39
CA VAL A 91 -17.94 -3.27 -7.23
C VAL A 91 -17.83 -2.22 -6.13
N LEU A 92 -16.61 -1.79 -5.80
CA LEU A 92 -16.40 -0.76 -4.77
C LEU A 92 -17.07 0.57 -5.12
N ASN A 93 -17.11 0.94 -6.41
CA ASN A 93 -17.78 2.16 -6.84
C ASN A 93 -19.30 2.14 -6.56
N ILE A 94 -19.92 0.96 -6.50
CA ILE A 94 -21.35 0.80 -6.20
C ILE A 94 -21.56 0.67 -4.69
N GLU A 95 -20.78 -0.19 -4.01
CA GLU A 95 -21.05 -0.60 -2.63
C GLU A 95 -20.52 0.38 -1.57
N VAL A 96 -19.54 1.22 -1.90
CA VAL A 96 -18.92 2.14 -0.93
C VAL A 96 -19.79 3.38 -0.67
N GLU A 97 -20.75 3.70 -1.54
CA GLU A 97 -21.68 4.82 -1.33
C GLU A 97 -22.50 4.66 -0.04
N ASP A 98 -22.80 3.41 0.35
CA ASP A 98 -23.63 3.07 1.51
C ASP A 98 -22.84 2.73 2.80
N GLY A 99 -21.51 2.91 2.80
CA GLY A 99 -20.69 2.69 3.99
C GLY A 99 -20.56 1.21 4.40
N ALA A 100 -20.41 0.32 3.43
CA ALA A 100 -20.27 -1.12 3.66
C ALA A 100 -19.04 -1.49 4.52
N SER A 101 -19.20 -2.52 5.37
CA SER A 101 -18.09 -3.12 6.11
C SER A 101 -17.20 -3.98 5.19
N ILE A 102 -15.95 -4.20 5.60
CA ILE A 102 -14.98 -5.01 4.83
C ILE A 102 -15.52 -6.42 4.56
N LYS A 103 -16.20 -7.03 5.54
CA LYS A 103 -16.82 -8.36 5.37
C LYS A 103 -17.94 -8.33 4.33
N GLN A 104 -18.81 -7.32 4.35
CA GLN A 104 -19.87 -7.19 3.36
C GLN A 104 -19.30 -7.01 1.94
N LEU A 105 -18.29 -6.15 1.78
CA LEU A 105 -17.60 -5.97 0.49
C LEU A 105 -16.96 -7.26 -0.02
N TYR A 106 -16.33 -8.02 0.88
CA TYR A 106 -15.79 -9.33 0.56
C TYR A 106 -16.89 -10.29 0.10
N GLU A 107 -18.00 -10.36 0.83
CA GLU A 107 -19.10 -11.28 0.53
C GLU A 107 -19.83 -10.95 -0.77
N VAL A 108 -19.87 -9.68 -1.18
CA VAL A 108 -20.39 -9.28 -2.50
C VAL A 108 -19.47 -9.76 -3.63
N LEU A 109 -18.15 -9.71 -3.43
CA LEU A 109 -17.15 -10.09 -4.43
C LEU A 109 -16.96 -11.61 -4.55
N TYR A 110 -16.97 -12.30 -3.41
CA TYR A 110 -16.50 -13.69 -3.30
C TYR A 110 -17.55 -14.66 -2.76
N GLY A 111 -18.69 -14.16 -2.30
CA GLY A 111 -19.70 -14.95 -1.59
C GLY A 111 -19.41 -15.07 -0.10
N VAL A 112 -20.30 -15.77 0.61
CA VAL A 112 -20.25 -15.91 2.07
C VAL A 112 -18.91 -16.52 2.51
N ALA A 113 -18.16 -15.77 3.32
CA ALA A 113 -16.89 -16.25 3.85
C ALA A 113 -17.12 -17.40 4.84
N PRO A 114 -16.32 -18.47 4.80
CA PRO A 114 -16.34 -19.50 5.84
C PRO A 114 -16.12 -18.91 7.24
N ASP A 115 -16.85 -19.40 8.25
CA ASP A 115 -16.69 -18.96 9.65
C ASP A 115 -15.54 -19.70 10.34
N ASP A 116 -14.39 -19.74 9.68
CA ASP A 116 -13.19 -20.42 10.16
C ASP A 116 -11.92 -19.59 9.89
N LEU A 117 -10.76 -20.17 10.20
CA LEU A 117 -9.47 -19.52 9.99
C LEU A 117 -9.17 -19.24 8.51
N SER A 118 -9.79 -19.98 7.57
CA SER A 118 -9.59 -19.75 6.13
C SER A 118 -10.32 -18.49 5.67
N GLY A 119 -11.60 -18.34 6.02
CA GLY A 119 -12.37 -17.13 5.69
C GLY A 119 -11.77 -15.87 6.31
N TRP A 120 -11.26 -15.95 7.55
CA TRP A 120 -10.56 -14.82 8.16
C TRP A 120 -9.28 -14.44 7.39
N ARG A 121 -8.53 -15.41 6.87
CA ARG A 121 -7.31 -15.12 6.07
C ARG A 121 -7.66 -14.46 4.75
N GLU A 122 -8.70 -14.93 4.06
CA GLU A 122 -9.12 -14.38 2.77
C GLU A 122 -9.61 -12.94 2.90
N ILE A 123 -10.41 -12.65 3.93
CA ILE A 123 -10.87 -11.28 4.22
C ILE A 123 -9.68 -10.36 4.51
N ASN A 124 -8.69 -10.82 5.29
CA ASN A 124 -7.50 -10.01 5.56
C ASN A 124 -6.64 -9.80 4.30
N ALA A 125 -6.51 -10.82 3.44
CA ALA A 125 -5.79 -10.69 2.17
C ALA A 125 -6.48 -9.67 1.26
N PHE A 126 -7.81 -9.70 1.18
CA PHE A 126 -8.59 -8.70 0.45
C PHE A 126 -8.39 -7.29 1.05
N GLN A 127 -8.45 -7.14 2.36
CA GLN A 127 -8.20 -5.86 3.02
C GLN A 127 -6.80 -5.32 2.70
N SER A 128 -5.76 -6.13 2.87
CA SER A 128 -4.37 -5.68 2.73
C SER A 128 -3.96 -5.45 1.27
N CYS A 129 -4.48 -6.24 0.33
CA CYS A 129 -4.05 -6.19 -1.07
C CYS A 129 -4.91 -5.26 -1.95
N VAL A 130 -6.13 -4.90 -1.50
CA VAL A 130 -7.07 -4.11 -2.30
C VAL A 130 -7.50 -2.84 -1.57
N LEU A 131 -8.08 -2.97 -0.37
CA LEU A 131 -8.67 -1.81 0.32
C LEU A 131 -7.61 -0.86 0.88
N GLU A 132 -6.55 -1.38 1.50
CA GLU A 132 -5.47 -0.56 2.07
C GLU A 132 -4.70 0.22 1.00
N PRO A 133 -4.29 -0.37 -0.15
CA PRO A 133 -3.69 0.37 -1.25
C PRO A 133 -4.59 1.50 -1.76
N LEU A 134 -5.91 1.27 -1.90
CA LEU A 134 -6.85 2.32 -2.28
C LEU A 134 -6.95 3.44 -1.24
N CYS A 135 -6.95 3.11 0.06
CA CYS A 135 -6.95 4.11 1.12
C CYS A 135 -5.70 4.99 1.07
N TRP A 136 -4.54 4.39 0.77
CA TRP A 136 -3.28 5.11 0.64
C TRP A 136 -3.26 5.98 -0.62
N ALA A 137 -3.76 5.47 -1.75
CA ALA A 137 -3.85 6.21 -3.00
C ALA A 137 -4.78 7.43 -2.89
N THR A 138 -5.88 7.30 -2.16
CA THR A 138 -6.88 8.38 -2.02
C THR A 138 -6.58 9.37 -0.89
N CYS A 139 -5.51 9.15 -0.11
CA CYS A 139 -5.11 9.98 1.03
C CYS A 139 -6.29 10.26 2.01
N ARG A 140 -7.14 9.26 2.26
CA ARG A 140 -8.05 9.31 3.42
C ARG A 140 -7.36 8.61 4.59
N SER A 141 -7.13 9.36 5.68
CA SER A 141 -6.84 8.71 6.95
C SER A 141 -8.04 7.85 7.33
N ARG A 142 -7.80 6.56 7.63
CA ARG A 142 -8.80 5.69 8.26
C ARG A 142 -9.21 6.38 9.57
N SER A 143 -10.38 7.01 9.62
CA SER A 143 -10.91 7.41 10.92
C SER A 143 -11.14 6.12 11.68
N ARG A 144 -10.31 5.86 12.69
CA ARG A 144 -10.67 4.90 13.72
C ARG A 144 -11.93 5.47 14.34
N ALA A 145 -13.09 4.96 13.94
CA ALA A 145 -14.30 5.13 14.72
C ALA A 145 -13.93 4.73 16.14
N ALA A 146 -13.98 5.71 17.04
CA ALA A 146 -13.89 5.47 18.45
C ALA A 146 -15.10 4.61 18.80
N THR A 147 -14.88 3.30 18.90
CA THR A 147 -15.80 2.41 19.61
C THR A 147 -15.74 2.81 21.07
N ASN A 148 -16.63 3.73 21.44
CA ASN A 148 -17.03 3.94 22.81
C ASN A 148 -18.54 4.20 22.82
N ARG A 149 -19.30 3.12 22.95
CA ARG A 149 -20.60 3.05 23.64
C ARG A 149 -20.91 1.60 23.97
#